data_AF-A0AAV7BDG0-F1
#
_entry.id   AF-A0AAV7BDG0-F1
#
_cell.length_a   1.000
_cell.length_b   1.000
_cell.length_c   1.000
_cell.angle_alpha   90.00
_cell.angle_beta   90.00
_cell.angle_gamma   90.00
#
_symmetry.space_group_name_H-M   'P 1'
#
loop_
_entity.id
_entity.type
_entity.pdbx_description
1 polymer ?
#
loop_
_entity_poly.entity_id
_entity_poly.type
_entity_poly.pdbx_seq_one_letter_code
_entity_poly.pdbx_strand_id
1 'polypeptide(L)'
;MTIVNDGTTIRVMFDGASVIKGGPITGTYRLRQIQFHWGSSDDQGSEHVIDGLRYAGEIQFVHWNSKYDTVTEARKNPDGVTILSVFIKIGKAKPQLKPILEALDCIKAKGRKTHFTDFDPSVLFPTSHDYWTYQGSYTTPPCEECVDWLLLREPITISTEQMEKFRSLLSTMECEVPIHLVDNYRPTQPLNGREVRASFD
;
A
#
# COMPACT_ATOMS: atom_id res chain seq x y z
N MET A 1 12.55 3.35 -12.07
CA MET A 1 11.56 3.46 -10.97
C MET A 1 11.93 4.65 -10.09
N THR A 2 10.99 5.23 -9.34
CA THR A 2 11.24 6.36 -8.44
C THR A 2 10.46 6.19 -7.14
N ILE A 3 11.01 6.64 -6.02
CA ILE A 3 10.28 6.75 -4.77
C ILE A 3 10.09 8.22 -4.41
N VAL A 4 8.88 8.59 -3.99
CA VAL A 4 8.47 9.96 -3.72
C VAL A 4 7.69 10.03 -2.41
N ASN A 5 7.92 11.08 -1.63
CA ASN A 5 7.02 11.53 -0.57
C ASN A 5 6.10 12.59 -1.18
N ASP A 6 4.81 12.31 -1.33
CA ASP A 6 3.84 13.26 -1.90
C ASP A 6 3.16 14.15 -0.85
N GLY A 7 3.55 14.00 0.41
CA GLY A 7 2.97 14.68 1.58
C GLY A 7 1.78 13.96 2.19
N THR A 8 1.33 12.85 1.60
CA THR A 8 0.23 12.00 2.11
C THR A 8 0.67 10.56 2.33
N THR A 9 1.63 10.09 1.55
CA THR A 9 2.26 8.77 1.68
C THR A 9 3.62 8.80 0.98
N ILE A 10 4.39 7.73 1.16
CA ILE A 10 5.42 7.38 0.17
C ILE A 10 4.82 6.57 -0.97
N ARG A 11 5.31 6.76 -2.19
CA ARG A 11 4.95 5.97 -3.36
C ARG A 11 6.18 5.49 -4.08
N VAL A 12 6.27 4.20 -4.35
CA VAL A 12 7.25 3.61 -5.27
C VAL A 12 6.58 3.44 -6.62
N MET A 13 7.07 4.13 -7.64
CA MET A 13 6.50 4.15 -8.99
C MET A 13 7.16 3.12 -9.90
N PHE A 14 6.34 2.28 -10.53
CA PHE A 14 6.73 1.24 -11.47
C PHE A 14 6.37 1.63 -12.91
N ASP A 15 7.06 1.01 -13.87
CA ASP A 15 6.88 1.22 -15.32
C ASP A 15 5.78 0.32 -15.92
N GLY A 16 5.22 -0.61 -15.14
CA GLY A 16 4.16 -1.51 -15.56
C GLY A 16 4.62 -2.85 -16.15
N ALA A 17 5.91 -3.20 -16.05
CA ALA A 17 6.43 -4.49 -16.49
C ALA A 17 5.95 -5.66 -15.60
N SER A 18 5.84 -5.44 -14.29
CA SER A 18 5.34 -6.44 -13.33
C SER A 18 3.82 -6.55 -13.39
N VAL A 19 3.29 -7.77 -13.28
CA VAL A 19 1.85 -8.05 -13.41
C VAL A 19 1.34 -9.00 -12.33
N ILE A 20 0.04 -8.92 -12.04
CA ILE A 20 -0.72 -9.90 -11.28
C ILE A 20 -1.83 -10.52 -12.16
N LYS A 21 -2.10 -11.82 -11.95
CA LYS A 21 -3.12 -12.62 -12.64
C LYS A 21 -3.67 -13.69 -11.68
N GLY A 22 -4.87 -14.20 -11.94
CA GLY A 22 -5.46 -15.33 -11.21
C GLY A 22 -6.23 -14.92 -9.95
N GLY A 23 -6.57 -15.90 -9.09
CA GLY A 23 -7.44 -15.64 -7.95
C GLY A 23 -8.86 -15.23 -8.40
N PRO A 24 -9.46 -14.16 -7.83
CA PRO A 24 -10.81 -13.73 -8.17
C PRO A 24 -10.86 -12.74 -9.35
N ILE A 25 -9.70 -12.28 -9.86
CA ILE A 25 -9.63 -11.28 -10.93
C ILE A 25 -9.55 -11.93 -12.31
N THR A 26 -10.16 -11.29 -13.31
CA THR A 26 -10.13 -11.74 -14.70
C THR A 26 -9.25 -10.82 -15.54
N GLY A 27 -8.22 -11.38 -16.16
CA GLY A 27 -7.31 -10.65 -17.05
C GLY A 27 -5.91 -10.48 -16.47
N THR A 28 -5.22 -9.42 -16.91
CA THR A 28 -3.85 -9.12 -16.50
C THR A 28 -3.80 -7.70 -15.97
N TYR A 29 -3.26 -7.52 -14.76
CA TYR A 29 -3.20 -6.21 -14.13
C TYR A 29 -1.73 -5.82 -13.92
N ARG A 30 -1.35 -4.64 -14.43
CA ARG A 30 0.03 -4.14 -14.38
C ARG A 30 0.27 -3.35 -13.11
N LEU A 31 1.36 -3.62 -12.40
CA LEU A 31 1.76 -2.87 -11.20
C LEU A 31 2.12 -1.44 -11.58
N ARG A 32 1.40 -0.47 -11.01
CA ARG A 32 1.64 0.96 -11.23
C ARG A 32 2.49 1.56 -10.12
N GLN A 33 2.14 1.25 -8.89
CA GLN A 33 2.77 1.82 -7.71
C GLN A 33 2.58 0.94 -6.47
N ILE A 34 3.45 1.14 -5.49
CA ILE A 34 3.27 0.66 -4.11
C ILE A 34 3.14 1.89 -3.22
N GLN A 35 2.16 1.91 -2.31
CA GLN A 35 1.95 2.95 -1.31
C GLN A 35 1.78 2.34 0.09
N PHE A 36 1.95 3.16 1.13
CA PHE A 36 2.04 2.68 2.50
C PHE A 36 1.17 3.55 3.41
N HIS A 37 0.46 2.89 4.33
CA HIS A 37 -0.30 3.53 5.40
C HIS A 37 0.28 3.09 6.74
N TRP A 38 0.43 4.01 7.68
CA TRP A 38 0.99 3.75 9.00
C TRP A 38 0.40 4.70 10.04
N GLY A 39 0.43 4.27 11.29
CA GLY A 39 -0.03 5.05 12.43
C GLY A 39 1.09 5.75 13.17
N SER A 40 0.71 6.63 14.07
CA SER A 40 1.61 7.30 15.03
C SER A 40 2.16 6.36 16.11
N SER A 41 1.56 5.18 16.29
CA SER A 41 1.96 4.16 17.27
C SER A 41 1.87 2.74 16.68
N ASP A 42 2.47 1.76 17.37
CA ASP A 42 2.64 0.37 16.88
C ASP A 42 1.34 -0.46 16.86
N ASP A 43 0.28 0.04 17.49
CA ASP A 43 -1.04 -0.60 17.64
C ASP A 43 -2.11 -0.06 16.67
N GLN A 44 -1.76 0.90 15.81
CA GLN A 44 -2.63 1.46 14.78
C GLN A 44 -1.86 1.79 13.50
N GLY A 45 -2.57 1.85 12.36
CA GLY A 45 -1.95 2.27 11.10
C GLY A 45 -2.46 1.56 9.85
N SER A 46 -2.96 0.33 9.97
CA SER A 46 -3.63 -0.32 8.86
C SER A 46 -4.98 0.34 8.56
N GLU A 47 -5.38 0.36 7.29
CA GLU A 47 -6.70 0.85 6.89
C GLU A 47 -7.75 -0.22 7.19
N HIS A 48 -7.46 -1.44 6.73
CA HIS A 48 -8.27 -2.63 7.04
C HIS A 48 -8.09 -3.06 8.50
N VAL A 49 -9.15 -3.68 9.01
CA VAL A 49 -9.27 -4.15 10.40
C VAL A 49 -9.79 -5.57 10.37
N ILE A 50 -9.13 -6.49 11.07
CA ILE A 50 -9.53 -7.90 11.17
C ILE A 50 -10.03 -8.13 12.59
N ASP A 51 -11.29 -8.54 12.75
CA ASP A 51 -11.92 -8.83 14.05
C ASP A 51 -11.74 -7.71 15.11
N GLY A 52 -11.80 -6.46 14.65
CA GLY A 52 -11.61 -5.27 15.49
C GLY A 52 -10.15 -4.89 15.77
N LEU A 53 -9.18 -5.67 15.29
CA LEU A 53 -7.75 -5.43 15.47
C LEU A 53 -7.13 -4.69 14.29
N ARG A 54 -6.32 -3.69 14.59
CA ARG A 54 -5.47 -2.97 13.63
C ARG A 54 -4.03 -3.47 13.70
N TYR A 55 -3.35 -3.31 12.57
CA TYR A 55 -1.92 -3.51 12.45
C TYR A 55 -1.21 -2.14 12.44
N ALA A 56 0.12 -2.14 12.64
CA ALA A 56 0.94 -0.92 12.69
C ALA A 56 0.97 -0.18 11.34
N GLY A 57 0.68 -0.88 10.25
CA GLY A 57 0.59 -0.31 8.92
C GLY A 57 0.05 -1.30 7.89
N GLU A 58 -0.06 -0.82 6.65
CA GLU A 58 -0.58 -1.56 5.51
C GLU A 58 0.12 -1.11 4.22
N ILE A 59 0.54 -2.07 3.41
CA ILE A 59 1.16 -1.84 2.10
C ILE A 59 0.13 -2.13 1.02
N GLN A 60 -0.02 -1.22 0.07
CA GLN A 60 -0.95 -1.36 -1.04
C GLN A 60 -0.23 -1.35 -2.39
N PHE A 61 -0.33 -2.47 -3.10
CA PHE A 61 0.21 -2.68 -4.44
C PHE A 61 -0.91 -2.39 -5.44
N VAL A 62 -0.85 -1.22 -6.07
CA VAL A 62 -1.90 -0.74 -6.97
C VAL A 62 -1.60 -1.22 -8.38
N HIS A 63 -2.46 -2.10 -8.89
CA HIS A 63 -2.41 -2.62 -10.24
C HIS A 63 -3.61 -2.12 -11.06
N TRP A 64 -3.45 -2.02 -12.37
CA TRP A 64 -4.52 -1.59 -13.27
C TRP A 64 -4.69 -2.58 -14.43
N ASN A 65 -5.92 -2.80 -14.86
CA ASN A 65 -6.27 -3.80 -15.85
C ASN A 65 -5.72 -3.40 -17.23
N SER A 66 -4.86 -4.24 -17.81
CA SER A 66 -4.19 -3.96 -19.08
C SER A 66 -5.11 -4.06 -20.30
N LYS A 67 -6.40 -4.36 -20.10
CA LYS A 67 -7.41 -4.28 -21.16
C LYS A 67 -7.78 -2.84 -21.51
N TYR A 68 -7.53 -1.88 -20.61
CA TYR A 68 -7.68 -0.45 -20.85
C TYR A 68 -6.37 0.12 -21.39
N ASP A 69 -6.40 1.28 -22.03
CA ASP A 69 -5.18 1.90 -22.57
C ASP A 69 -4.40 2.66 -21.50
N THR A 70 -5.13 3.20 -20.51
CA THR A 70 -4.55 4.04 -19.45
C THR A 70 -5.13 3.73 -18.08
N VAL A 71 -4.36 4.03 -17.03
CA VAL A 71 -4.86 3.98 -15.64
C VAL A 71 -6.09 4.88 -15.46
N THR A 72 -6.11 6.04 -16.11
CA THR A 72 -7.22 7.00 -16.05
C THR A 72 -8.52 6.42 -16.61
N GLU A 73 -8.43 5.65 -17.69
CA GLU A 73 -9.58 4.92 -18.25
C GLU A 73 -9.98 3.76 -17.36
N ALA A 74 -9.01 2.98 -16.89
CA ALA A 74 -9.27 1.85 -16.01
C ALA A 74 -10.08 2.27 -14.78
N ARG A 75 -9.71 3.39 -14.14
CA ARG A 75 -10.41 3.93 -12.95
C ARG A 75 -11.89 4.25 -13.14
N LYS A 76 -12.38 4.35 -14.38
CA LYS A 76 -13.80 4.60 -14.69
C LYS A 76 -14.63 3.33 -14.74
N ASN A 77 -14.01 2.17 -14.55
CA ASN A 77 -14.64 0.87 -14.73
C ASN A 77 -14.55 0.03 -13.45
N PRO A 78 -15.58 -0.76 -13.11
CA PRO A 78 -15.60 -1.54 -11.87
C PRO A 78 -14.43 -2.53 -11.70
N ASP A 79 -13.91 -3.09 -12.81
CA ASP A 79 -12.79 -4.04 -12.82
C ASP A 79 -11.48 -3.38 -13.29
N GLY A 80 -11.38 -2.06 -13.14
CA GLY A 80 -10.25 -1.27 -13.60
C GLY A 80 -8.98 -1.46 -12.79
N VAL A 81 -9.10 -1.69 -11.50
CA VAL A 81 -7.99 -1.67 -10.55
C VAL A 81 -8.05 -2.90 -9.66
N THR A 82 -6.89 -3.48 -9.39
CA THR A 82 -6.73 -4.47 -8.34
C THR A 82 -5.71 -3.94 -7.33
N ILE A 83 -6.09 -3.90 -6.06
CA ILE A 83 -5.16 -3.56 -4.98
C ILE A 83 -4.89 -4.80 -4.16
N LEU A 84 -3.64 -5.28 -4.22
CA LEU A 84 -3.15 -6.28 -3.28
C LEU A 84 -2.65 -5.55 -2.04
N SER A 85 -3.12 -5.97 -0.87
CA SER A 85 -2.79 -5.37 0.40
C SER A 85 -2.08 -6.34 1.34
N VAL A 86 -1.07 -5.85 2.05
CA VAL A 86 -0.28 -6.61 3.02
C VAL A 86 -0.15 -5.84 4.32
N PHE A 87 -0.57 -6.45 5.42
CA PHE A 87 -0.44 -5.87 6.75
C PHE A 87 1.00 -5.83 7.23
N ILE A 88 1.33 -4.82 8.04
CA ILE A 88 2.62 -4.67 8.72
C ILE A 88 2.43 -4.87 10.23
N LYS A 89 3.06 -5.90 10.78
CA LYS A 89 3.11 -6.19 12.21
C LYS A 89 4.49 -5.83 12.79
N ILE A 90 4.52 -5.36 14.02
CA ILE A 90 5.78 -5.15 14.76
C ILE A 90 6.34 -6.47 15.28
N GLY A 91 7.64 -6.67 15.11
CA GLY A 91 8.38 -7.82 15.60
C GLY A 91 9.82 -7.81 15.09
N LYS A 92 10.27 -8.92 14.49
CA LYS A 92 11.62 -9.02 13.96
C LYS A 92 11.83 -8.05 12.78
N ALA A 93 12.97 -7.37 12.77
CA ALA A 93 13.38 -6.55 11.65
C ALA A 93 13.38 -7.36 10.33
N LYS A 94 12.97 -6.71 9.24
CA LYS A 94 13.02 -7.25 7.88
C LYS A 94 14.19 -6.60 7.12
N PRO A 95 15.36 -7.25 7.02
CA PRO A 95 16.54 -6.66 6.38
C PRO A 95 16.32 -6.27 4.92
N GLN A 96 15.44 -6.99 4.22
CA GLN A 96 15.08 -6.72 2.82
C GLN A 96 14.39 -5.36 2.62
N LEU A 97 13.92 -4.72 3.70
CA LEU A 97 13.34 -3.37 3.63
C LEU A 97 14.40 -2.26 3.57
N LYS A 98 15.68 -2.60 3.80
CA LYS A 98 16.80 -1.64 3.84
C LYS A 98 16.81 -0.65 2.67
N PRO A 99 16.64 -1.05 1.39
CA PRO A 99 16.62 -0.10 0.29
C PRO A 99 15.54 0.97 0.41
N ILE A 100 14.33 0.58 0.83
CA ILE A 100 13.23 1.54 1.07
C ILE A 100 13.64 2.51 2.18
N LEU A 101 14.14 2.00 3.31
CA LEU A 101 14.51 2.81 4.47
C LEU A 101 15.62 3.82 4.16
N GLU A 102 16.64 3.41 3.40
CA GLU A 102 17.70 4.31 2.93
C GLU A 102 17.15 5.39 1.98
N ALA A 103 16.19 5.02 1.14
CA ALA A 103 15.53 5.99 0.28
C ALA A 103 14.68 7.00 1.08
N LEU A 104 14.04 6.59 2.18
CA LEU A 104 13.27 7.48 3.07
C LEU A 104 14.12 8.62 3.60
N ASP A 105 15.38 8.35 3.95
CA ASP A 105 16.31 9.38 4.43
C ASP A 105 16.56 10.48 3.37
N CYS A 106 16.38 10.17 2.08
CA CYS A 106 16.51 11.12 0.96
C CYS A 106 15.21 11.88 0.61
N ILE A 107 14.06 11.40 1.09
CA ILE A 107 12.73 11.94 0.72
C ILE A 107 11.89 12.40 1.94
N LYS A 108 12.57 12.87 2.99
CA LYS A 108 11.90 13.25 4.25
C LYS A 108 10.76 14.23 4.08
N ALA A 109 10.95 15.31 3.32
CA ALA A 109 9.93 16.34 3.14
C ALA A 109 9.00 16.06 1.95
N LYS A 110 7.79 16.62 2.00
CA LYS A 110 6.82 16.58 0.90
C LYS A 110 7.42 17.09 -0.40
N GLY A 111 7.12 16.38 -1.50
CA GLY A 111 7.57 16.70 -2.85
C GLY A 111 8.96 16.17 -3.18
N ARG A 112 9.72 15.68 -2.20
CA ARG A 112 11.02 15.05 -2.43
C ARG A 112 10.84 13.69 -3.10
N LYS A 113 11.71 13.42 -4.08
CA LYS A 113 11.79 12.14 -4.78
C LYS A 113 13.24 11.78 -5.01
N THR A 114 13.52 10.48 -5.09
CA THR A 114 14.84 9.97 -5.46
C THR A 114 14.71 8.82 -6.45
N HIS A 115 15.81 8.55 -7.16
CA HIS A 115 15.90 7.36 -8.00
C HIS A 115 15.88 6.13 -7.11
N PHE A 116 15.15 5.11 -7.55
CA PHE A 116 14.96 3.89 -6.77
C PHE A 116 14.92 2.71 -7.72
N THR A 117 16.08 2.11 -8.00
CA THR A 117 16.23 0.93 -8.86
C THR A 117 16.57 -0.31 -8.05
N ASP A 118 16.52 -1.47 -8.71
CA ASP A 118 16.98 -2.75 -8.15
C ASP A 118 16.23 -3.20 -6.89
N PHE A 119 14.97 -2.77 -6.77
CA PHE A 119 14.06 -3.21 -5.72
C PHE A 119 13.12 -4.30 -6.26
N ASP A 120 13.21 -5.49 -5.68
CA ASP A 120 12.23 -6.56 -5.92
C ASP A 120 11.05 -6.39 -4.94
N PRO A 121 9.84 -6.05 -5.42
CA PRO A 121 8.68 -5.90 -4.56
C PRO A 121 8.24 -7.21 -3.89
N SER A 122 8.70 -8.38 -4.37
CA SER A 122 8.34 -9.68 -3.77
C SER A 122 8.77 -9.82 -2.32
N VAL A 123 9.80 -9.08 -1.89
CA VAL A 123 10.32 -9.11 -0.50
C VAL A 123 9.32 -8.59 0.53
N LEU A 124 8.30 -7.86 0.06
CA LEU A 124 7.20 -7.33 0.84
C LEU A 124 6.00 -8.28 0.92
N PHE A 125 6.08 -9.47 0.31
CA PHE A 125 5.08 -10.50 0.50
C PHE A 125 5.40 -11.40 1.71
N PRO A 126 4.36 -11.86 2.43
CA PRO A 126 4.46 -12.93 3.42
C PRO A 126 4.73 -14.29 2.75
N THR A 127 4.88 -15.35 3.56
CA THR A 127 5.12 -16.70 3.04
C THR A 127 3.84 -17.31 2.46
N SER A 128 2.72 -17.21 3.20
CA SER A 128 1.39 -17.61 2.72
C SER A 128 0.76 -16.52 1.88
N HIS A 129 0.16 -16.91 0.76
CA HIS A 129 -0.60 -16.02 -0.10
C HIS A 129 -2.11 -16.21 0.07
N ASP A 130 -2.57 -16.77 1.20
CA ASP A 130 -3.99 -16.79 1.55
C ASP A 130 -4.53 -15.35 1.62
N TYR A 131 -5.73 -15.11 1.10
CA TYR A 131 -6.29 -13.77 1.03
C TYR A 131 -7.80 -13.72 1.26
N TRP A 132 -8.26 -12.54 1.66
CA TRP A 132 -9.64 -12.12 1.50
C TRP A 132 -9.82 -11.25 0.26
N THR A 133 -11.01 -11.25 -0.33
CA THR A 133 -11.32 -10.42 -1.49
C THR A 133 -12.73 -9.85 -1.44
N TYR A 134 -12.86 -8.60 -1.87
CA TYR A 134 -14.12 -7.88 -1.98
C TYR A 134 -13.98 -6.69 -2.95
N GLN A 135 -15.10 -6.15 -3.43
CA GLN A 135 -15.13 -4.96 -4.27
C GLN A 135 -15.26 -3.67 -3.45
N GLY A 136 -14.49 -2.64 -3.80
CA GLY A 136 -14.48 -1.39 -3.09
C GLY A 136 -13.91 -0.23 -3.90
N SER A 137 -13.34 0.72 -3.17
CA SER A 137 -12.81 1.96 -3.75
C SER A 137 -11.33 2.12 -3.44
N TYR A 138 -10.72 3.15 -4.05
CA TYR A 138 -9.53 3.75 -3.46
C TYR A 138 -9.84 4.27 -2.05
N THR A 139 -8.83 4.23 -1.18
CA THR A 139 -8.89 4.80 0.18
C THR A 139 -8.45 6.26 0.24
N THR A 140 -7.97 6.80 -0.88
CA THR A 140 -7.59 8.21 -1.03
C THR A 140 -8.48 8.90 -2.07
N PRO A 141 -8.74 10.21 -1.93
CA PRO A 141 -9.51 10.96 -2.91
C PRO A 141 -8.98 10.79 -4.35
N PRO A 142 -9.87 10.69 -5.36
CA PRO A 142 -11.32 10.91 -5.28
C PRO A 142 -12.14 9.66 -4.95
N CYS A 143 -11.53 8.61 -4.38
CA CYS A 143 -12.22 7.42 -3.86
C CYS A 143 -13.05 6.66 -4.91
N GLU A 144 -12.55 6.51 -6.13
CA GLU A 144 -13.27 5.81 -7.20
C GLU A 144 -13.57 4.34 -6.82
N GLU A 145 -14.80 3.91 -7.03
CA GLU A 145 -15.30 2.53 -6.79
C GLU A 145 -14.97 1.60 -7.96
N CYS A 146 -13.68 1.36 -8.18
CA CYS A 146 -13.15 0.57 -9.30
C CYS A 146 -12.14 -0.50 -8.87
N VAL A 147 -12.16 -0.90 -7.59
CA VAL A 147 -11.12 -1.72 -6.98
C VAL A 147 -11.63 -3.10 -6.59
N ASP A 148 -11.00 -4.14 -7.15
CA ASP A 148 -10.98 -5.48 -6.56
C ASP A 148 -9.85 -5.57 -5.52
N TRP A 149 -10.20 -5.76 -4.25
CA TRP A 149 -9.23 -5.92 -3.17
C TRP A 149 -8.76 -7.37 -3.04
N LEU A 150 -7.46 -7.55 -2.82
CA LEU A 150 -6.81 -8.81 -2.44
C LEU A 150 -6.02 -8.59 -1.16
N LEU A 151 -6.62 -8.86 0.00
CA LEU A 151 -6.01 -8.63 1.30
C LEU A 151 -5.33 -9.90 1.79
N LEU A 152 -3.99 -9.93 1.82
CA LEU A 152 -3.26 -11.10 2.31
C LEU A 152 -3.47 -11.29 3.81
N ARG A 153 -3.73 -12.53 4.21
CA ARG A 153 -4.00 -12.93 5.59
C ARG A 153 -2.78 -12.80 6.49
N GLU A 154 -1.63 -13.25 6.00
CA GLU A 154 -0.39 -13.23 6.76
C GLU A 154 0.26 -11.83 6.68
N PRO A 155 0.52 -11.16 7.82
CA PRO A 155 1.23 -9.89 7.82
C PRO A 155 2.73 -10.10 7.57
N ILE A 156 3.40 -9.10 6.98
CA ILE A 156 4.85 -9.03 7.14
C ILE A 156 5.21 -8.48 8.51
N THR A 157 6.41 -8.81 8.98
CA THR A 157 6.94 -8.28 10.24
C THR A 157 8.08 -7.30 9.96
N ILE A 158 8.08 -6.15 10.65
CA ILE A 158 9.20 -5.19 10.69
C ILE A 158 9.49 -4.82 12.15
N SER A 159 10.67 -4.27 12.47
CA SER A 159 10.94 -3.80 13.84
C SER A 159 10.40 -2.40 14.09
N THR A 160 10.26 -2.03 15.37
CA THR A 160 9.86 -0.66 15.77
C THR A 160 10.81 0.38 15.18
N GLU A 161 12.12 0.14 15.15
CA GLU A 161 13.10 1.08 14.56
C GLU A 161 12.89 1.27 13.06
N GLN A 162 12.46 0.22 12.36
CA GLN A 162 12.10 0.34 10.94
C GLN A 162 10.82 1.15 10.76
N MET A 163 9.82 0.97 11.63
CA MET A 163 8.58 1.75 11.58
C MET A 163 8.82 3.23 11.92
N GLU A 164 9.71 3.54 12.86
CA GLU A 164 10.09 4.92 13.20
C GLU A 164 10.69 5.69 12.01
N LYS A 165 11.33 5.00 11.06
CA LYS A 165 11.79 5.64 9.82
C LYS A 165 10.63 6.17 8.98
N PHE A 166 9.50 5.46 8.91
CA PHE A 166 8.29 5.95 8.24
C PHE A 166 7.69 7.14 9.00
N ARG A 167 7.56 7.04 10.33
CA ARG A 167 7.03 8.12 11.18
C ARG A 167 7.90 9.37 11.18
N SER A 168 9.18 9.25 10.83
CA SER A 168 10.11 10.39 10.71
C SER A 168 9.91 11.24 9.45
N LEU A 169 9.11 10.78 8.48
CA LEU A 169 8.76 11.55 7.29
C LEU A 169 7.88 12.74 7.64
N LEU A 170 7.88 13.75 6.78
CA LEU A 170 7.12 14.98 6.95
C LEU A 170 6.05 15.11 5.87
N SER A 171 4.88 15.60 6.27
CA SER A 171 3.77 15.96 5.36
C SER A 171 3.94 17.37 4.79
N THR A 172 4.91 18.13 5.28
CA THR A 172 5.22 19.50 4.88
C THR A 172 6.49 19.59 4.02
N MET A 173 6.61 20.67 3.26
CA MET A 173 7.80 20.98 2.45
C MET A 173 8.98 21.44 3.32
N GLU A 174 10.21 21.44 2.78
CA GLU A 174 11.43 21.82 3.53
C GLU A 174 11.38 23.26 4.11
N CYS A 175 10.63 24.17 3.48
CA CYS A 175 10.51 25.57 3.90
C CYS A 175 9.32 25.82 4.86
N GLU A 176 8.58 24.78 5.23
CA GLU A 176 7.39 24.87 6.08
C GLU A 176 7.70 24.39 7.50
N VAL A 177 6.79 24.67 8.45
CA VAL A 177 6.89 24.10 9.79
C VAL A 177 6.83 22.57 9.69
N PRO A 178 7.79 21.82 10.27
CA PRO A 178 7.79 20.37 10.18
C PRO A 178 6.55 19.77 10.83
N ILE A 179 5.78 18.99 10.07
CA ILE A 179 4.67 18.17 10.56
C ILE A 179 4.96 16.74 10.16
N HIS A 180 5.05 15.85 11.15
CA HIS A 180 5.26 14.43 10.89
C HIS A 180 4.10 13.84 10.08
N LEU A 181 4.44 13.04 9.07
CA LEU A 181 3.48 12.26 8.31
C LEU A 181 3.19 10.98 9.09
N VAL A 182 2.13 11.02 9.90
CA VAL A 182 1.61 9.89 10.69
C VAL A 182 0.09 9.86 10.56
N ASP A 183 -0.51 8.73 10.92
CA ASP A 183 -1.96 8.50 10.87
C ASP A 183 -2.56 8.76 9.47
N ASN A 184 -1.82 8.34 8.43
CA ASN A 184 -2.21 8.52 7.03
C ASN A 184 -3.12 7.41 6.50
N TYR A 185 -3.96 6.84 7.37
CA TYR A 185 -4.90 5.76 7.07
C TYR A 185 -6.35 6.25 7.17
N ARG A 186 -7.22 5.76 6.28
CA ARG A 186 -8.65 6.07 6.31
C ARG A 186 -9.37 5.18 7.34
N PRO A 187 -10.33 5.73 8.11
CA PRO A 187 -11.22 4.92 8.93
C PRO A 187 -12.04 3.91 8.12
N THR A 188 -12.48 2.82 8.77
CA THR A 188 -13.34 1.81 8.13
C THR A 188 -14.64 2.44 7.65
N GLN A 189 -15.13 1.96 6.50
CA GLN A 189 -16.38 2.41 5.89
C GLN A 189 -17.45 1.31 6.01
N PRO A 190 -18.73 1.65 5.93
CA PRO A 190 -19.81 0.66 5.99
C PRO A 190 -19.65 -0.44 4.93
N LEU A 191 -19.78 -1.71 5.33
CA LEU A 191 -19.72 -2.84 4.40
C LEU A 191 -20.88 -2.81 3.40
N ASN A 192 -22.04 -2.27 3.81
CA ASN A 192 -23.28 -2.28 3.06
C ASN A 192 -23.64 -3.73 2.64
N GLY A 193 -24.18 -3.93 1.45
CA GLY A 193 -24.55 -5.26 0.94
C GLY A 193 -23.39 -6.07 0.34
N ARG A 194 -22.13 -5.71 0.62
CA ARG A 194 -20.96 -6.41 0.06
C ARG A 194 -20.61 -7.62 0.91
N GLU A 195 -20.17 -8.68 0.23
CA GLU A 195 -19.62 -9.86 0.87
C GLU A 195 -18.10 -9.88 0.75
N VAL A 196 -17.44 -10.39 1.79
CA VAL A 196 -16.00 -10.65 1.80
C VAL A 196 -15.80 -12.16 1.65
N ARG A 197 -15.04 -12.58 0.63
CA ARG A 197 -14.73 -14.00 0.38
C ARG A 197 -13.31 -14.30 0.85
N ALA A 198 -13.07 -15.51 1.34
CA ALA A 198 -11.74 -16.01 1.71
C ALA A 198 -11.26 -17.06 0.69
N SER A 199 -9.96 -17.13 0.47
CA SER A 199 -9.32 -18.15 -0.38
C SER A 199 -8.95 -19.44 0.37
N PHE A 200 -9.30 -19.51 1.65
CA PHE A 200 -8.90 -20.55 2.59
C PHE A 200 -10.11 -20.94 3.45
N ASP A 201 -10.02 -22.15 4.01
CA ASP A 201 -11.06 -22.74 4.88
C ASP A 201 -10.97 -22.25 6.34
#